data_AF-A0A8B6FKT1-F1
#
_entry.id   AF-A0A8B6FKT1-F1
#
_cell.length_a   1.000
_cell.length_b   1.000
_cell.length_c   1.000
_cell.angle_alpha   90.00
_cell.angle_beta   90.00
_cell.angle_gamma   90.00
#
_symmetry.space_group_name_H-M   'P 1'
#
loop_
_entity.id
_entity.type
_entity.pdbx_description
1 polymer ?
#
loop_
_entity_poly.entity_id
_entity_poly.type
_entity_poly.pdbx_seq_one_letter_code
_entity_poly.pdbx_strand_id
1 'polypeptide(L)'
;KEDITDSPNNDNGSIIKKLTKRIGCLSVGSSAPGNDNVDFIDFGNGKKNPDNPDVPTCNYKNPLLQTTTPKVPSNWWQYNYPYDVIQLIRSQSQLQENNLIDSYTENHNDTTRGCFDPKIGSFEVPIRNCSVYFHKERRLDGLCNDFNNVGTGSRNYRFGRNVPLNVTVQDDCNLYNPNPRDISRKLMQRKEFIPATSINILIAGWVQFMIHDWFGSGPNDKSRHFEVPVKDDDPDFTTAIKINRTRPDNCTRLPGVTTKICKNFPRDFEFCKDAKDYETHQNINTHWWDASQLYEVDATTNNRIRSKMDGKLKLTADNRLPIDSYNGLPVTGLTINWWVGLGMFHIIWTREHNYVCDMLKQRNPTWDDEKLYHTARLIIGGVIAKIHTLEWTPAILQNKLVSLGLRSNWYGVSLMEFAKGNSTLAKILTDIIPTLANGIPGSVGKPKNMRDVPYSITQDFIAVYRLHPLMPDSFQIRNHLT
;
A
#
# COMPACT_ATOMS: atom_id res chain seq x y z
N LYS A 1 36.92 -22.38 -24.35
CA LYS A 1 37.65 -23.24 -25.32
C LYS A 1 36.65 -24.29 -25.74
N GLU A 2 35.98 -24.23 -26.89
CA GLU A 2 36.16 -23.49 -28.15
C GLU A 2 34.80 -23.01 -28.69
N ASP A 3 34.87 -22.15 -29.72
CA ASP A 3 33.84 -21.71 -30.66
C ASP A 3 32.68 -20.82 -30.17
N ILE A 4 32.95 -19.51 -30.15
CA ILE A 4 32.00 -18.47 -30.59
C ILE A 4 32.80 -17.39 -31.34
N THR A 5 32.72 -17.43 -32.68
CA THR A 5 33.03 -16.30 -33.55
C THR A 5 31.76 -15.47 -33.81
N ASP A 6 31.98 -14.22 -34.18
CA ASP A 6 31.10 -13.06 -34.08
C ASP A 6 29.71 -13.14 -34.74
N SER A 7 28.70 -12.64 -34.03
CA SER A 7 27.62 -11.83 -34.61
C SER A 7 26.98 -10.94 -33.51
N PRO A 8 26.87 -9.60 -33.70
CA PRO A 8 26.28 -8.71 -32.73
C PRO A 8 24.78 -8.55 -33.03
N ASN A 9 23.96 -9.38 -32.40
CA ASN A 9 22.53 -9.07 -32.23
C ASN A 9 22.14 -9.31 -30.77
N ASN A 10 21.82 -8.20 -30.11
CA ASN A 10 21.27 -8.14 -28.75
C ASN A 10 19.97 -8.93 -28.70
N ASP A 11 20.01 -10.13 -28.11
CA ASP A 11 18.80 -10.86 -27.73
C ASP A 11 18.95 -11.44 -26.32
N ASN A 12 19.15 -10.55 -25.35
CA ASN A 12 19.23 -10.88 -23.92
C ASN A 12 17.94 -11.52 -23.39
N GLY A 13 16.79 -11.34 -24.07
CA GLY A 13 15.51 -11.97 -23.70
C GLY A 13 15.47 -13.48 -23.99
N SER A 14 16.18 -13.95 -25.03
CA SER A 14 16.26 -15.35 -25.42
C SER A 14 17.12 -16.19 -24.47
N ILE A 15 18.20 -15.59 -23.96
CA ILE A 15 19.13 -16.22 -23.01
C ILE A 15 18.47 -16.39 -21.63
N ILE A 16 17.73 -15.38 -21.16
CA ILE A 16 16.97 -15.44 -19.89
C ILE A 16 15.89 -16.54 -19.97
N LYS A 17 15.11 -16.60 -21.05
CA LYS A 17 14.11 -17.68 -21.25
C LYS A 17 14.75 -19.08 -21.28
N LYS A 18 15.93 -19.23 -21.88
CA LYS A 18 16.66 -20.52 -21.94
C LYS A 18 17.26 -20.92 -20.58
N LEU A 19 17.71 -19.97 -19.76
CA LEU A 19 18.22 -20.23 -18.40
C LEU A 19 17.09 -20.61 -17.43
N THR A 20 15.93 -19.93 -17.47
CA THR A 20 14.76 -20.29 -16.66
C THR A 20 14.25 -21.70 -16.97
N LYS A 21 14.35 -22.13 -18.24
CA LYS A 21 13.95 -23.47 -18.69
C LYS A 21 14.96 -24.56 -18.27
N ARG A 22 16.26 -24.25 -18.20
CA ARG A 22 17.30 -25.19 -17.71
C ARG A 22 17.30 -25.36 -16.20
N ILE A 23 17.01 -24.31 -15.43
CA ILE A 23 16.86 -24.40 -13.96
C ILE A 23 15.59 -25.18 -13.59
N GLY A 24 14.54 -25.14 -14.43
CA GLY A 24 13.32 -25.95 -14.25
C GLY A 24 13.51 -27.47 -14.37
N CYS A 25 14.65 -27.97 -14.85
CA CYS A 25 14.92 -29.41 -15.02
C CYS A 25 15.74 -30.05 -13.89
N LEU A 26 16.17 -29.29 -12.87
CA LEU A 26 16.78 -29.86 -11.67
C LEU A 26 15.68 -30.23 -10.66
N SER A 27 14.89 -31.25 -10.99
CA SER A 27 14.06 -31.95 -10.01
C SER A 27 14.97 -32.79 -9.11
N VAL A 28 15.31 -32.28 -7.94
CA VAL A 28 15.86 -33.12 -6.88
C VAL A 28 14.67 -33.83 -6.24
N GLY A 29 14.58 -35.14 -6.46
CA GLY A 29 13.63 -35.98 -5.76
C GLY A 29 13.90 -35.93 -4.26
N SER A 30 13.00 -35.28 -3.51
CA SER A 30 12.89 -35.48 -2.08
C SER A 30 11.51 -36.04 -1.79
N SER A 31 11.47 -37.34 -1.51
CA SER A 31 10.36 -38.00 -0.84
C SER A 31 10.21 -37.42 0.57
N ALA A 32 9.19 -36.59 0.77
CA ALA A 32 8.64 -36.26 2.08
C ALA A 32 7.11 -36.34 1.97
N PRO A 33 6.43 -37.12 2.85
CA PRO A 33 4.99 -37.28 2.81
C PRO A 33 4.34 -36.10 3.53
N GLY A 34 3.51 -35.34 2.81
CA GLY A 34 2.77 -34.23 3.38
C GLY A 34 1.83 -33.67 2.32
N ASN A 35 0.59 -34.15 2.36
CA ASN A 35 -0.52 -33.59 1.60
C ASN A 35 -0.80 -32.16 2.14
N ASP A 36 -0.08 -31.16 1.66
CA ASP A 36 -0.45 -29.76 1.86
C ASP A 36 -1.46 -29.35 0.78
N ASN A 37 -2.61 -30.03 0.80
CA ASN A 37 -3.84 -29.38 0.36
C ASN A 37 -4.20 -28.42 1.49
N VAL A 38 -4.04 -27.12 1.24
CA VAL A 38 -4.79 -26.14 2.02
C VAL A 38 -6.24 -26.37 1.63
N ASP A 39 -6.94 -27.20 2.40
CA ASP A 39 -8.38 -27.29 2.34
C ASP A 39 -8.90 -25.89 2.65
N PHE A 40 -9.35 -25.18 1.62
CA PHE A 40 -10.28 -24.09 1.83
C PHE A 40 -11.42 -24.68 2.66
N ILE A 41 -11.72 -24.05 3.79
CA ILE A 41 -12.88 -24.43 4.60
C ILE A 41 -14.10 -24.36 3.67
N ASP A 42 -14.58 -25.54 3.26
CA ASP A 42 -15.83 -25.68 2.52
C ASP A 42 -16.94 -25.29 3.50
N PHE A 43 -17.37 -24.03 3.43
CA PHE A 43 -18.53 -23.56 4.16
C PHE A 43 -19.79 -24.12 3.50
N GLY A 44 -20.03 -25.41 3.75
CA GLY A 44 -21.35 -26.01 3.85
C GLY A 44 -22.19 -26.04 2.58
N ASN A 45 -22.43 -27.27 2.10
CA ASN A 45 -23.65 -27.62 1.39
C ASN A 45 -24.88 -27.00 2.07
N GLY A 46 -25.74 -26.38 1.24
CA GLY A 46 -26.95 -25.70 1.65
C GLY A 46 -27.79 -26.49 2.65
N LYS A 47 -27.89 -25.93 3.86
CA LYS A 47 -29.09 -26.05 4.69
C LYS A 47 -29.56 -24.62 4.97
N LYS A 48 -30.86 -24.39 4.79
CA LYS A 48 -31.52 -23.13 5.15
C LYS A 48 -31.08 -22.72 6.56
N ASN A 49 -30.69 -21.47 6.74
CA ASN A 49 -30.54 -20.90 8.07
C ASN A 49 -31.93 -20.90 8.75
N PRO A 50 -32.17 -21.71 9.79
CA PRO A 50 -33.49 -21.80 10.42
C PRO A 50 -33.92 -20.49 11.09
N ASP A 51 -32.99 -19.57 11.34
CA ASP A 51 -33.24 -18.33 12.07
C ASP A 51 -33.53 -17.12 11.17
N ASN A 52 -33.43 -17.24 9.84
CA ASN A 52 -33.76 -16.15 8.92
C ASN A 52 -34.14 -16.64 7.50
N PRO A 53 -35.43 -16.96 7.24
CA PRO A 53 -35.89 -17.51 5.97
C PRO A 53 -35.96 -16.50 4.81
N ASP A 54 -35.82 -15.19 5.07
CA ASP A 54 -35.95 -14.12 4.07
C ASP A 54 -34.62 -13.71 3.41
N VAL A 55 -33.50 -14.34 3.77
CA VAL A 55 -32.20 -14.11 3.11
C VAL A 55 -32.10 -15.04 1.89
N PRO A 56 -32.03 -14.51 0.66
CA PRO A 56 -31.87 -15.34 -0.53
C PRO A 56 -30.60 -16.18 -0.42
N THR A 57 -30.73 -17.51 -0.45
CA THR A 57 -29.58 -18.41 -0.52
C THR A 57 -29.02 -18.36 -1.94
N CYS A 58 -28.01 -17.53 -2.18
CA CYS A 58 -27.27 -17.57 -3.42
C CYS A 58 -26.36 -18.81 -3.42
N ASN A 59 -26.79 -19.89 -4.08
CA ASN A 59 -25.93 -21.05 -4.38
C ASN A 59 -24.95 -20.70 -5.51
N TYR A 60 -23.98 -19.81 -5.23
CA TYR A 60 -22.95 -19.44 -6.18
C TYR A 60 -21.57 -19.83 -5.64
N LYS A 61 -20.97 -20.89 -6.21
CA LYS A 61 -19.52 -21.10 -6.13
C LYS A 61 -18.88 -20.20 -7.18
N ASN A 62 -18.15 -19.16 -6.76
CA ASN A 62 -17.39 -18.33 -7.69
C ASN A 62 -16.36 -19.19 -8.45
N PRO A 63 -16.58 -19.50 -9.73
CA PRO A 63 -15.71 -20.42 -10.48
C PRO A 63 -14.30 -19.84 -10.69
N LEU A 64 -14.15 -18.51 -10.51
CA LEU A 64 -12.92 -17.78 -10.79
C LEU A 64 -11.93 -17.79 -9.61
N LEU A 65 -12.31 -18.33 -8.43
CA LEU A 65 -11.38 -18.53 -7.31
C LEU A 65 -10.35 -19.65 -7.56
N GLN A 66 -10.44 -20.37 -8.69
CA GLN A 66 -9.39 -21.27 -9.17
C GLN A 66 -8.25 -20.51 -9.88
N THR A 67 -7.79 -19.40 -9.32
CA THR A 67 -6.55 -18.79 -9.84
C THR A 67 -5.38 -19.64 -9.37
N THR A 68 -4.58 -20.13 -10.32
CA THR A 68 -3.26 -20.70 -10.05
C THR A 68 -2.34 -19.61 -9.52
N THR A 69 -2.45 -19.30 -8.23
CA THR A 69 -1.45 -18.49 -7.53
C THR A 69 -0.11 -19.20 -7.74
N PRO A 70 0.98 -18.50 -8.12
CA PRO A 70 2.29 -19.11 -8.13
C PRO A 70 2.51 -19.79 -6.78
N LYS A 71 2.79 -21.10 -6.80
CA LYS A 71 3.19 -21.85 -5.60
C LYS A 71 4.51 -21.28 -5.12
N VAL A 72 4.47 -20.20 -4.37
CA VAL A 72 5.57 -19.85 -3.46
C VAL A 72 5.66 -21.03 -2.50
N PRO A 73 6.83 -21.67 -2.33
CA PRO A 73 6.97 -22.70 -1.33
C PRO A 73 6.47 -22.13 0.00
N SER A 74 5.41 -22.72 0.54
CA SER A 74 4.75 -22.28 1.77
C SER A 74 5.68 -22.29 2.98
N ASN A 75 6.91 -22.80 2.84
CA ASN A 75 7.89 -22.97 3.90
C ASN A 75 9.20 -22.23 3.60
N TRP A 76 9.19 -21.15 2.80
CA TRP A 76 10.42 -20.41 2.48
C TRP A 76 11.16 -19.88 3.71
N TRP A 77 10.49 -19.67 4.84
CA TRP A 77 11.13 -19.24 6.10
C TRP A 77 11.82 -20.38 6.85
N GLN A 78 11.68 -21.63 6.38
CA GLN A 78 12.24 -22.83 7.01
C GLN A 78 13.57 -23.26 6.40
N TYR A 79 13.93 -22.79 5.19
CA TYR A 79 15.25 -23.15 4.67
C TYR A 79 16.35 -22.30 5.30
N ASN A 80 17.57 -22.54 4.85
CA ASN A 80 18.74 -21.82 5.30
C ASN A 80 19.21 -20.86 4.21
N TYR A 81 19.86 -19.81 4.68
CA TYR A 81 20.66 -18.93 3.86
C TYR A 81 21.62 -19.73 2.91
N PRO A 82 21.71 -19.41 1.61
CA PRO A 82 21.09 -18.29 0.89
C PRO A 82 19.75 -18.62 0.20
N TYR A 83 19.24 -19.84 0.32
CA TYR A 83 18.11 -20.34 -0.48
C TYR A 83 16.83 -19.51 -0.29
N ASP A 84 16.52 -19.15 0.95
CA ASP A 84 15.30 -18.38 1.29
C ASP A 84 15.28 -17.02 0.62
N VAL A 85 16.43 -16.35 0.55
CA VAL A 85 16.51 -15.02 -0.07
C VAL A 85 16.34 -15.13 -1.57
N ILE A 86 16.86 -16.18 -2.20
CA ILE A 86 16.59 -16.46 -3.62
C ILE A 86 15.10 -16.71 -3.84
N GLN A 87 14.43 -17.42 -2.93
CA GLN A 87 12.98 -17.63 -3.03
C GLN A 87 12.20 -16.33 -2.86
N LEU A 88 12.53 -15.48 -1.89
CA LEU A 88 11.91 -14.17 -1.71
C LEU A 88 12.08 -13.29 -2.97
N ILE A 89 13.30 -13.26 -3.53
CA ILE A 89 13.62 -12.55 -4.78
C ILE A 89 12.76 -13.05 -5.95
N ARG A 90 12.64 -14.38 -6.09
CA ARG A 90 11.83 -15.00 -7.13
C ARG A 90 10.35 -14.67 -6.95
N SER A 91 9.83 -14.80 -5.73
CA SER A 91 8.44 -14.47 -5.41
C SER A 91 8.14 -13.01 -5.65
N GLN A 92 9.02 -12.10 -5.24
CA GLN A 92 8.88 -10.67 -5.50
C GLN A 92 8.83 -10.38 -7.01
N SER A 93 9.73 -10.98 -7.80
CA SER A 93 9.74 -10.81 -9.26
C SER A 93 8.44 -11.31 -9.89
N GLN A 94 7.96 -12.49 -9.48
CA GLN A 94 6.70 -13.04 -9.98
C GLN A 94 5.50 -12.18 -9.62
N LEU A 95 5.45 -11.63 -8.40
CA LEU A 95 4.39 -10.72 -7.98
C LEU A 95 4.45 -9.39 -8.75
N GLN A 96 5.64 -8.86 -9.00
CA GLN A 96 5.81 -7.64 -9.79
C GLN A 96 5.36 -7.82 -11.25
N GLU A 97 5.55 -9.00 -11.82
CA GLU A 97 5.14 -9.30 -13.20
C GLU A 97 3.63 -9.59 -13.33
N ASN A 98 3.03 -10.25 -12.34
CA ASN A 98 1.68 -10.82 -12.50
C ASN A 98 0.61 -10.16 -11.60
N ASN A 99 1.01 -9.33 -10.63
CA ASN A 99 0.14 -8.80 -9.60
C ASN A 99 0.23 -7.27 -9.48
N LEU A 100 0.62 -6.56 -10.55
CA LEU A 100 0.47 -5.12 -10.64
C LEU A 100 -0.58 -4.82 -11.70
N ILE A 101 -1.74 -4.32 -11.27
CA ILE A 101 -2.88 -4.09 -12.15
C ILE A 101 -3.35 -2.64 -12.01
N ASP A 102 -3.30 -1.91 -13.12
CA ASP A 102 -3.87 -0.57 -13.23
C ASP A 102 -5.41 -0.67 -13.31
N SER A 103 -6.10 0.16 -12.54
CA SER A 103 -7.57 0.24 -12.51
C SER A 103 -8.15 1.26 -13.50
N TYR A 104 -7.36 1.76 -14.45
CA TYR A 104 -7.81 2.61 -15.57
C TYR A 104 -7.92 1.87 -16.93
N THR A 105 -7.64 0.56 -17.01
CA THR A 105 -7.45 -0.28 -18.23
C THR A 105 -8.04 0.17 -19.59
N GLU A 106 -7.20 0.68 -20.49
CA GLU A 106 -6.86 0.27 -21.89
C GLU A 106 -6.01 1.41 -22.52
N ASN A 107 -5.14 1.08 -23.49
CA ASN A 107 -4.21 2.00 -24.18
C ASN A 107 -4.88 3.31 -24.64
N HIS A 108 -4.86 4.34 -23.81
CA HIS A 108 -5.33 5.67 -24.17
C HIS A 108 -4.16 6.64 -24.07
N ASN A 109 -3.68 7.04 -25.26
CA ASN A 109 -2.71 8.12 -25.44
C ASN A 109 -3.03 9.28 -24.48
N ASP A 110 -1.98 9.72 -23.81
CA ASP A 110 -1.94 10.51 -22.57
C ASP A 110 -2.44 11.96 -22.69
N THR A 111 -3.38 12.24 -23.60
CA THR A 111 -3.98 13.56 -23.80
C THR A 111 -5.50 13.58 -23.67
N THR A 112 -6.15 12.41 -23.67
CA THR A 112 -7.62 12.30 -23.59
C THR A 112 -8.05 11.17 -22.65
N ARG A 113 -7.62 11.23 -21.38
CA ARG A 113 -8.30 10.50 -20.30
C ARG A 113 -9.76 10.98 -20.27
N GLY A 114 -10.65 10.30 -21.00
CA GLY A 114 -12.09 10.59 -21.07
C GLY A 114 -12.82 10.45 -19.73
N CYS A 115 -12.06 10.12 -18.68
CA CYS A 115 -12.45 10.15 -17.29
C CYS A 115 -11.58 11.11 -16.48
N PHE A 116 -11.44 12.32 -16.99
CA PHE A 116 -11.20 13.49 -16.16
C PHE A 116 -12.38 13.55 -15.17
N ASP A 117 -12.20 13.02 -13.95
CA ASP A 117 -12.81 13.71 -12.84
C ASP A 117 -12.25 15.14 -12.94
N PRO A 118 -13.09 16.17 -13.13
CA PRO A 118 -12.62 17.53 -13.19
C PRO A 118 -11.71 17.88 -12.01
N LYS A 119 -11.67 17.12 -10.90
CA LYS A 119 -10.77 17.31 -9.75
C LYS A 119 -9.38 16.64 -9.78
N ILE A 120 -9.05 15.82 -10.78
CA ILE A 120 -7.63 15.47 -11.03
C ILE A 120 -6.93 16.63 -11.80
N GLY A 121 -7.71 17.61 -12.28
CA GLY A 121 -7.23 18.82 -12.97
C GLY A 121 -8.03 20.10 -12.70
N SER A 122 -8.74 20.23 -11.56
CA SER A 122 -9.42 21.48 -11.16
C SER A 122 -8.48 22.40 -10.38
N PHE A 123 -7.20 22.06 -10.31
CA PHE A 123 -6.19 23.07 -10.00
C PHE A 123 -5.92 23.81 -11.31
N GLU A 124 -6.05 25.14 -11.27
CA GLU A 124 -6.08 26.13 -12.36
C GLU A 124 -4.87 26.13 -13.32
N VAL A 125 -4.05 25.07 -13.35
CA VAL A 125 -2.88 24.96 -14.22
C VAL A 125 -3.07 23.75 -15.11
N PRO A 126 -3.21 23.92 -16.44
CA PRO A 126 -3.19 22.81 -17.36
C PRO A 126 -1.93 21.98 -17.08
N ILE A 127 -2.12 20.66 -16.95
CA ILE A 127 -1.13 19.61 -16.71
C ILE A 127 0.05 19.62 -17.73
N ARG A 128 0.07 20.55 -18.68
CA ARG A 128 0.94 20.52 -19.85
C ARG A 128 2.40 20.88 -19.62
N ASN A 129 2.80 21.46 -18.48
CA ASN A 129 4.21 21.75 -18.21
C ASN A 129 4.56 21.52 -16.74
N CYS A 130 4.93 20.28 -16.39
CA CYS A 130 5.70 20.05 -15.16
C CYS A 130 7.01 20.83 -15.28
N SER A 131 7.13 21.94 -14.57
CA SER A 131 8.34 22.75 -14.59
C SER A 131 9.53 21.96 -14.04
N VAL A 132 10.74 22.28 -14.53
CA VAL A 132 11.99 21.66 -14.06
C VAL A 132 12.18 21.83 -12.55
N TYR A 133 11.54 22.84 -11.93
CA TYR A 133 11.52 23.02 -10.47
C TYR A 133 11.01 21.78 -9.72
N PHE A 134 10.04 21.04 -10.27
CA PHE A 134 9.49 19.84 -9.63
C PHE A 134 10.45 18.64 -9.64
N HIS A 135 11.61 18.70 -10.30
CA HIS A 135 12.66 17.69 -10.11
C HIS A 135 13.30 17.74 -8.72
N LYS A 136 13.20 18.88 -8.02
CA LYS A 136 13.92 19.15 -6.77
C LYS A 136 13.00 19.31 -5.56
N GLU A 137 11.70 19.10 -5.73
CA GLU A 137 10.69 19.37 -4.72
C GLU A 137 9.53 18.38 -4.87
N ARG A 138 8.86 18.05 -3.76
CA ARG A 138 7.60 17.30 -3.80
C ARG A 138 6.43 18.27 -3.82
N ARG A 139 5.59 18.17 -4.85
CA ARG A 139 4.30 18.89 -4.87
C ARG A 139 3.40 18.37 -3.75
N LEU A 140 2.48 19.20 -3.25
CA LEU A 140 1.53 18.80 -2.20
C LEU A 140 0.52 17.77 -2.73
N ASP A 141 0.08 17.93 -3.97
CA ASP A 141 -0.88 17.05 -4.65
C ASP A 141 -0.26 15.75 -5.20
N GLY A 142 1.07 15.59 -5.12
CA GLY A 142 1.79 14.42 -5.63
C GLY A 142 1.90 14.35 -7.16
N LEU A 143 1.47 15.38 -7.90
CA LEU A 143 1.67 15.45 -9.35
C LEU A 143 3.14 15.62 -9.71
N CYS A 144 3.49 15.37 -10.98
CA CYS A 144 4.82 15.62 -11.55
C CYS A 144 5.98 14.85 -10.88
N ASN A 145 5.69 13.74 -10.19
CA ASN A 145 6.74 12.85 -9.69
C ASN A 145 7.25 11.91 -10.81
N ASP A 146 6.34 11.44 -11.66
CA ASP A 146 6.66 10.81 -12.94
C ASP A 146 6.34 11.78 -14.08
N PHE A 147 7.36 12.17 -14.85
CA PHE A 147 7.19 13.13 -15.95
C PHE A 147 6.56 12.48 -17.19
N ASN A 148 6.61 11.16 -17.30
CA ASN A 148 5.98 10.41 -18.38
C ASN A 148 4.50 10.11 -18.09
N ASN A 149 4.12 10.14 -16.80
CA ASN A 149 2.73 9.97 -16.36
C ASN A 149 2.48 10.88 -15.14
N VAL A 150 2.29 12.15 -15.44
CA VAL A 150 2.22 13.27 -14.48
C VAL A 150 1.16 13.13 -13.40
N GLY A 151 0.09 12.38 -13.67
CA GLY A 151 -1.00 12.11 -12.72
C GLY A 151 -0.75 10.91 -11.79
N THR A 152 0.24 10.07 -12.08
CA THR A 152 0.45 8.82 -11.34
C THR A 152 0.81 9.09 -9.88
N GLY A 153 0.26 8.28 -8.98
CA GLY A 153 0.46 8.39 -7.53
C GLY A 153 -0.04 9.69 -6.88
N SER A 154 -0.66 10.60 -7.62
CA SER A 154 -1.19 11.85 -7.09
C SER A 154 -2.47 11.66 -6.28
N ARG A 155 -2.87 12.72 -5.57
CA ARG A 155 -4.17 12.79 -4.93
C ARG A 155 -5.30 12.60 -5.95
N ASN A 156 -6.34 11.89 -5.54
CA ASN A 156 -7.48 11.45 -6.33
C ASN A 156 -7.13 10.49 -7.48
N TYR A 157 -5.90 9.94 -7.52
CA TYR A 157 -5.60 8.84 -8.42
C TYR A 157 -6.25 7.55 -7.90
N ARG A 158 -6.77 6.69 -8.80
CA ARG A 158 -7.42 5.43 -8.42
C ARG A 158 -6.45 4.53 -7.66
N PHE A 159 -7.00 3.74 -6.75
CA PHE A 159 -6.26 2.60 -6.21
C PHE A 159 -6.07 1.53 -7.29
N GLY A 160 -4.86 0.98 -7.40
CA GLY A 160 -4.59 -0.20 -8.21
C GLY A 160 -5.13 -1.48 -7.58
N ARG A 161 -4.79 -2.62 -8.19
CA ARG A 161 -5.08 -3.97 -7.65
C ARG A 161 -3.87 -4.87 -7.72
N ASN A 162 -3.80 -5.82 -6.78
CA ASN A 162 -2.87 -6.94 -6.83
C ASN A 162 -3.51 -8.26 -7.28
N VAL A 163 -4.85 -8.30 -7.32
CA VAL A 163 -5.61 -9.44 -7.83
C VAL A 163 -6.40 -9.05 -9.10
N PRO A 164 -6.63 -9.99 -10.03
CA PRO A 164 -7.30 -9.71 -11.31
C PRO A 164 -8.66 -9.01 -11.17
N LEU A 165 -8.93 -7.98 -11.99
CA LEU A 165 -10.16 -7.18 -11.88
C LEU A 165 -11.45 -8.01 -12.00
N ASN A 166 -11.42 -9.06 -12.81
CA ASN A 166 -12.56 -9.97 -13.02
C ASN A 166 -13.00 -10.73 -11.76
N VAL A 167 -12.14 -10.84 -10.74
CA VAL A 167 -12.46 -11.48 -9.45
C VAL A 167 -12.63 -10.47 -8.32
N THR A 168 -12.53 -9.17 -8.61
CA THR A 168 -12.67 -8.08 -7.61
C THR A 168 -14.08 -7.47 -7.58
N VAL A 169 -15.02 -8.05 -8.32
CA VAL A 169 -16.43 -7.63 -8.29
C VAL A 169 -17.01 -7.97 -6.93
N GLN A 170 -17.77 -7.05 -6.34
CA GLN A 170 -18.43 -7.28 -5.06
C GLN A 170 -19.42 -8.44 -5.18
N ASP A 171 -19.28 -9.44 -4.30
CA ASP A 171 -20.25 -10.51 -4.15
C ASP A 171 -21.41 -10.01 -3.29
N ASP A 172 -22.37 -9.31 -3.90
CA ASP A 172 -23.58 -8.77 -3.24
C ASP A 172 -24.38 -9.89 -2.54
N CYS A 173 -24.35 -11.10 -3.10
CA CYS A 173 -25.05 -12.28 -2.61
C CYS A 173 -24.49 -12.80 -1.28
N ASN A 174 -23.17 -12.93 -1.17
CA ASN A 174 -22.52 -13.47 0.04
C ASN A 174 -22.03 -12.40 1.00
N LEU A 175 -22.32 -11.12 0.74
CA LEU A 175 -21.85 -10.00 1.55
C LEU A 175 -22.22 -10.13 3.04
N TYR A 176 -23.39 -10.70 3.33
CA TYR A 176 -23.89 -10.90 4.71
C TYR A 176 -23.81 -12.37 5.16
N ASN A 177 -23.11 -13.23 4.43
CA ASN A 177 -23.01 -14.66 4.72
C ASN A 177 -21.55 -15.16 4.72
N PRO A 178 -20.97 -15.48 5.90
CA PRO A 178 -21.55 -15.32 7.22
C PRO A 178 -21.74 -13.84 7.61
N ASN A 179 -22.67 -13.58 8.54
CA ASN A 179 -22.99 -12.22 8.95
C ASN A 179 -21.75 -11.49 9.52
N PRO A 180 -21.38 -10.29 9.01
CA PRO A 180 -20.18 -9.57 9.45
C PRO A 180 -20.16 -9.23 10.95
N ARG A 181 -21.31 -8.95 11.57
CA ARG A 181 -21.40 -8.72 13.02
C ARG A 181 -21.21 -10.02 13.81
N ASP A 182 -21.71 -11.14 13.32
CA ASP A 182 -21.43 -12.45 13.91
C ASP A 182 -19.93 -12.79 13.86
N ILE A 183 -19.25 -12.53 12.74
CA ILE A 183 -17.79 -12.66 12.63
C ILE A 183 -17.10 -11.76 13.64
N SER A 184 -17.52 -10.49 13.73
CA SER A 184 -16.98 -9.51 14.66
C SER A 184 -17.08 -10.00 16.12
N ARG A 185 -18.25 -10.48 16.55
CA ARG A 185 -18.48 -10.95 17.93
C ARG A 185 -17.77 -12.28 18.24
N LYS A 186 -17.79 -13.23 17.29
CA LYS A 186 -17.27 -14.58 17.53
C LYS A 186 -15.75 -14.68 17.37
N LEU A 187 -15.18 -13.95 16.40
CA LEU A 187 -13.78 -14.11 15.99
C LEU A 187 -12.91 -12.88 16.28
N MET A 188 -13.47 -11.66 16.26
CA MET A 188 -12.67 -10.43 16.36
C MET A 188 -12.74 -9.76 17.73
N GLN A 189 -13.83 -9.96 18.47
CA GLN A 189 -14.02 -9.35 19.78
C GLN A 189 -12.96 -9.86 20.76
N ARG A 190 -12.21 -8.92 21.33
CA ARG A 190 -11.20 -9.22 22.34
C ARG A 190 -11.88 -9.77 23.59
N LYS A 191 -11.50 -11.00 23.97
CA LYS A 191 -11.90 -11.62 25.25
C LYS A 191 -10.85 -11.36 26.34
N GLU A 192 -9.59 -11.49 25.95
CA GLU A 192 -8.43 -11.23 26.78
C GLU A 192 -7.39 -10.47 25.94
N PHE A 193 -6.71 -9.50 26.54
CA PHE A 193 -5.61 -8.81 25.87
C PHE A 193 -4.36 -9.69 25.88
N ILE A 194 -3.91 -10.07 24.68
CA ILE A 194 -2.65 -10.80 24.51
C ILE A 194 -1.57 -9.80 24.10
N PRO A 195 -0.61 -9.47 24.99
CA PRO A 195 0.43 -8.51 24.68
C PRO A 195 1.43 -9.07 23.68
N ALA A 196 1.76 -8.30 22.65
CA ALA A 196 2.94 -8.54 21.83
C ALA A 196 4.20 -8.05 22.57
N THR A 197 4.80 -8.92 23.38
CA THR A 197 5.88 -8.58 24.33
C THR A 197 7.18 -8.09 23.68
N SER A 198 7.33 -8.33 22.38
CA SER A 198 8.51 -7.98 21.60
C SER A 198 8.44 -6.60 20.94
N ILE A 199 7.31 -5.89 21.07
CA ILE A 199 7.07 -4.55 20.53
C ILE A 199 6.39 -3.66 21.59
N ASN A 200 6.32 -2.36 21.30
CA ASN A 200 5.65 -1.39 22.17
C ASN A 200 4.54 -0.65 21.41
N ILE A 201 3.79 0.18 22.13
CA ILE A 201 2.64 0.90 21.60
C ILE A 201 2.97 1.90 20.48
N LEU A 202 4.23 2.35 20.38
CA LEU A 202 4.66 3.25 19.32
C LEU A 202 4.55 2.60 17.94
N ILE A 203 4.59 1.26 17.85
CA ILE A 203 4.34 0.53 16.60
C ILE A 203 2.94 0.83 16.04
N ALA A 204 1.92 0.87 16.92
CA ALA A 204 0.55 1.16 16.52
C ALA A 204 0.40 2.63 16.08
N GLY A 205 0.99 3.57 16.84
CA GLY A 205 0.98 4.99 16.47
C GLY A 205 1.72 5.25 15.16
N TRP A 206 2.88 4.60 14.94
CA TRP A 206 3.68 4.75 13.74
C TRP A 206 2.94 4.23 12.51
N VAL A 207 2.35 3.03 12.57
CA VAL A 207 1.68 2.47 11.39
C VAL A 207 0.45 3.27 11.00
N GLN A 208 -0.32 3.79 11.97
CA GLN A 208 -1.41 4.70 11.63
C GLN A 208 -0.90 6.03 11.06
N PHE A 209 0.20 6.57 11.61
CA PHE A 209 0.86 7.76 11.05
C PHE A 209 1.33 7.53 9.61
N MET A 210 1.76 6.31 9.24
CA MET A 210 2.09 5.96 7.86
C MET A 210 0.85 5.78 6.98
N ILE A 211 -0.20 5.14 7.48
CA ILE A 211 -1.47 5.00 6.75
C ILE A 211 -2.03 6.37 6.38
N HIS A 212 -1.92 7.35 7.28
CA HIS A 212 -2.32 8.74 7.03
C HIS A 212 -1.50 9.44 5.94
N ASP A 213 -0.30 8.94 5.61
CA ASP A 213 0.48 9.38 4.44
C ASP A 213 -0.05 8.70 3.18
N TRP A 214 -0.16 7.38 3.26
CA TRP A 214 -0.33 6.51 2.11
C TRP A 214 -1.72 6.54 1.48
N PHE A 215 -2.78 6.43 2.29
CA PHE A 215 -4.11 6.27 1.73
C PHE A 215 -5.26 6.74 2.60
N GLY A 216 -6.31 7.20 1.92
CA GLY A 216 -7.62 7.45 2.49
C GLY A 216 -8.69 7.42 1.41
N SER A 217 -9.89 6.91 1.72
CA SER A 217 -11.02 6.94 0.78
C SER A 217 -11.88 8.20 0.91
N GLY A 218 -11.57 9.07 1.88
CA GLY A 218 -12.31 10.29 2.16
C GLY A 218 -13.67 10.03 2.80
N PRO A 219 -14.56 11.03 2.79
CA PRO A 219 -15.90 10.89 3.33
C PRO A 219 -16.70 9.81 2.59
N ASN A 220 -17.32 8.92 3.35
CA ASN A 220 -18.23 7.92 2.82
C ASN A 220 -19.46 8.57 2.15
N ASP A 221 -20.03 7.85 1.20
CA ASP A 221 -21.31 8.18 0.57
C ASP A 221 -22.44 7.95 1.58
N LYS A 222 -23.08 9.04 2.03
CA LYS A 222 -24.18 9.00 3.00
C LYS A 222 -25.53 8.61 2.37
N SER A 223 -25.61 8.58 1.05
CA SER A 223 -26.84 8.22 0.32
C SER A 223 -26.99 6.72 0.12
N ARG A 224 -25.88 5.98 0.18
CA ARG A 224 -25.86 4.52 0.08
C ARG A 224 -25.27 3.93 1.35
N HIS A 225 -25.96 2.97 1.94
CA HIS A 225 -25.51 2.28 3.14
C HIS A 225 -25.68 0.78 3.03
N PHE A 226 -24.85 0.05 3.77
CA PHE A 226 -25.11 -1.33 4.13
C PHE A 226 -25.96 -1.36 5.39
N GLU A 227 -26.88 -2.32 5.47
CA GLU A 227 -27.62 -2.63 6.68
C GLU A 227 -27.23 -4.05 7.10
N VAL A 228 -26.31 -4.13 8.07
CA VAL A 228 -25.88 -5.42 8.62
C VAL A 228 -26.87 -5.80 9.71
N PRO A 229 -27.70 -6.84 9.54
CA PRO A 229 -28.64 -7.24 10.58
C PRO A 229 -27.89 -7.71 11.82
N VAL A 230 -28.44 -7.42 13.00
CA VAL A 230 -27.92 -7.91 14.28
C VAL A 230 -28.93 -8.82 14.96
N LYS A 231 -28.46 -9.61 15.92
CA LYS A 231 -29.33 -10.44 16.76
C LYS A 231 -29.91 -9.62 17.90
N ASP A 232 -31.05 -10.06 18.44
CA ASP A 232 -31.73 -9.40 19.56
C ASP A 232 -30.85 -9.29 20.82
N ASP A 233 -29.84 -10.15 20.95
CA ASP A 233 -28.89 -10.17 22.06
C ASP A 233 -27.67 -9.25 21.86
N ASP A 234 -27.65 -8.44 20.80
CA ASP A 234 -26.53 -7.55 20.53
C ASP A 234 -26.45 -6.39 21.54
N PRO A 235 -25.31 -6.20 22.21
CA PRO A 235 -25.21 -5.22 23.29
C PRO A 235 -25.18 -3.76 22.78
N ASP A 236 -24.80 -3.56 21.52
CA ASP A 236 -24.52 -2.23 20.97
C ASP A 236 -25.60 -1.75 19.98
N PHE A 237 -26.36 -2.67 19.40
CA PHE A 237 -27.30 -2.39 18.30
C PHE A 237 -28.62 -3.14 18.49
N THR A 238 -29.74 -2.52 18.10
CA THR A 238 -31.07 -3.10 18.31
C THR A 238 -31.65 -3.82 17.10
N THR A 239 -31.30 -3.42 15.88
CA THR A 239 -31.93 -3.97 14.65
C THR A 239 -30.92 -4.20 13.53
N ALA A 240 -30.12 -3.19 13.22
CA ALA A 240 -29.06 -3.31 12.23
C ALA A 240 -27.95 -2.28 12.46
N ILE A 241 -26.75 -2.60 12.00
CA ILE A 241 -25.64 -1.65 11.88
C ILE A 241 -25.75 -0.98 10.50
N LYS A 242 -25.89 0.35 10.49
CA LYS A 242 -25.88 1.14 9.26
C LYS A 242 -24.46 1.61 8.96
N ILE A 243 -23.90 1.15 7.84
CA ILE A 243 -22.54 1.48 7.42
C ILE A 243 -22.60 2.20 6.08
N ASN A 244 -22.25 3.49 6.06
CA ASN A 244 -22.17 4.24 4.82
C ASN A 244 -21.13 3.62 3.88
N ARG A 245 -21.45 3.54 2.58
CA ARG A 245 -20.57 2.95 1.58
C ARG A 245 -19.38 3.87 1.30
N THR A 246 -18.25 3.29 0.93
CA THR A 246 -17.15 4.04 0.35
C THR A 246 -17.64 4.76 -0.90
N ARG A 247 -17.26 6.02 -1.06
CA ARG A 247 -17.60 6.80 -2.25
C ARG A 247 -16.92 6.16 -3.49
N PRO A 248 -17.66 5.84 -4.55
CA PRO A 248 -17.04 5.45 -5.82
C PRO A 248 -16.38 6.67 -6.45
N ASP A 249 -15.44 6.46 -7.34
CA ASP A 249 -14.98 7.58 -8.15
C ASP A 249 -16.11 8.11 -9.06
N ASN A 250 -15.95 9.34 -9.54
CA ASN A 250 -16.97 10.00 -10.39
C ASN A 250 -16.96 9.47 -11.83
N CYS A 251 -16.20 8.42 -12.09
CA CYS A 251 -15.91 7.91 -13.40
C CYS A 251 -16.71 6.64 -13.67
N THR A 252 -17.17 6.47 -14.93
CA THR A 252 -17.96 5.30 -15.31
C THR A 252 -17.26 4.03 -14.84
N ARG A 253 -17.99 3.15 -14.14
CA ARG A 253 -17.55 1.79 -13.81
C ARG A 253 -16.90 1.20 -15.05
N LEU A 254 -15.73 0.56 -14.92
CA LEU A 254 -14.99 0.04 -16.09
C LEU A 254 -15.92 -0.83 -16.94
N PRO A 255 -16.33 -0.37 -18.14
CA PRO A 255 -17.25 -1.14 -18.97
C PRO A 255 -16.54 -2.42 -19.42
N GLY A 256 -17.22 -3.57 -19.35
CA GLY A 256 -16.71 -4.77 -20.01
C GLY A 256 -16.09 -5.85 -19.13
N VAL A 257 -15.92 -5.64 -17.81
CA VAL A 257 -15.53 -6.75 -16.92
C VAL A 257 -16.67 -7.77 -16.87
N THR A 258 -17.88 -7.26 -16.64
CA THR A 258 -19.11 -8.05 -16.67
C THR A 258 -19.39 -8.61 -18.06
N THR A 259 -19.23 -7.78 -19.09
CA THR A 259 -19.53 -8.14 -20.48
C THR A 259 -18.55 -9.15 -21.08
N LYS A 260 -17.27 -9.20 -20.64
CA LYS A 260 -16.31 -10.23 -21.06
C LYS A 260 -16.54 -11.56 -20.33
N ILE A 261 -16.89 -11.55 -19.05
CA ILE A 261 -17.21 -12.77 -18.28
C ILE A 261 -18.52 -13.37 -18.81
N CYS A 262 -19.56 -12.56 -18.96
CA CYS A 262 -20.88 -12.98 -19.41
C CYS A 262 -20.98 -13.34 -20.89
N LYS A 263 -19.97 -13.03 -21.72
CA LYS A 263 -19.92 -13.45 -23.13
C LYS A 263 -19.91 -14.97 -23.32
N ASN A 264 -19.39 -15.70 -22.34
CA ASN A 264 -19.27 -17.16 -22.38
C ASN A 264 -20.43 -17.88 -21.66
N PHE A 265 -21.40 -17.13 -21.12
CA PHE A 265 -22.57 -17.68 -20.43
C PHE A 265 -23.86 -17.33 -21.19
N PRO A 266 -24.91 -18.16 -21.08
CA PRO A 266 -26.23 -17.81 -21.60
C PRO A 266 -26.70 -16.45 -21.08
N ARG A 267 -27.32 -15.62 -21.94
CA ARG A 267 -27.76 -14.25 -21.59
C ARG A 267 -28.75 -14.17 -20.43
N ASP A 268 -29.39 -15.29 -20.12
CA ASP A 268 -30.38 -15.49 -19.06
C ASP A 268 -29.79 -16.02 -17.75
N PHE A 269 -28.48 -16.30 -17.70
CA PHE A 269 -27.77 -16.70 -16.48
C PHE A 269 -27.88 -15.59 -15.43
N GLU A 270 -28.43 -15.92 -14.26
CA GLU A 270 -28.86 -14.96 -13.23
C GLU A 270 -27.74 -14.03 -12.76
N PHE A 271 -26.51 -14.54 -12.65
CA PHE A 271 -25.30 -13.74 -12.39
C PHE A 271 -25.12 -12.60 -13.41
N CYS A 272 -25.40 -12.82 -14.68
CA CYS A 272 -25.22 -11.84 -15.75
C CYS A 272 -26.35 -10.83 -15.88
N LYS A 273 -27.49 -11.05 -15.20
CA LYS A 273 -28.60 -10.08 -15.14
C LYS A 273 -28.31 -8.96 -14.15
N ASP A 274 -27.62 -9.27 -13.04
CA ASP A 274 -27.37 -8.35 -11.93
C ASP A 274 -25.90 -7.97 -11.72
N ALA A 275 -24.98 -8.60 -12.44
CA ALA A 275 -23.57 -8.30 -12.26
C ALA A 275 -23.29 -6.83 -12.60
N LYS A 276 -22.77 -6.12 -11.60
CA LYS A 276 -22.37 -4.72 -11.72
C LYS A 276 -20.92 -4.69 -12.16
N ASP A 277 -20.62 -3.80 -13.10
CA ASP A 277 -19.23 -3.47 -13.43
C ASP A 277 -18.44 -3.12 -12.16
N TYR A 278 -17.15 -3.45 -12.18
CA TYR A 278 -16.23 -3.20 -11.07
C TYR A 278 -16.26 -1.72 -10.63
N GLU A 279 -16.58 -1.49 -9.35
CA GLU A 279 -16.61 -0.15 -8.75
C GLU A 279 -15.17 0.28 -8.37
N THR A 280 -14.70 1.35 -8.99
CA THR A 280 -13.40 1.95 -8.73
C THR A 280 -13.48 3.01 -7.64
N HIS A 281 -12.39 3.19 -6.90
CA HIS A 281 -12.28 4.19 -5.85
C HIS A 281 -10.95 4.95 -5.97
N GLN A 282 -10.97 6.21 -5.57
CA GLN A 282 -9.81 7.09 -5.57
C GLN A 282 -9.20 7.21 -4.18
N ASN A 283 -7.89 7.43 -4.16
CA ASN A 283 -7.17 7.81 -2.95
C ASN A 283 -7.24 9.32 -2.77
N ILE A 284 -7.81 9.81 -1.66
CA ILE A 284 -7.83 11.24 -1.36
C ILE A 284 -6.48 11.77 -0.82
N ASN A 285 -5.54 10.87 -0.54
CA ASN A 285 -4.15 11.18 -0.21
C ASN A 285 -3.26 10.99 -1.44
N THR A 286 -1.99 11.34 -1.35
CA THR A 286 -0.99 10.94 -2.34
C THR A 286 -0.61 9.48 -2.10
N HIS A 287 -0.40 8.70 -3.16
CA HIS A 287 0.12 7.34 -3.03
C HIS A 287 1.61 7.33 -2.71
N TRP A 288 2.30 8.44 -2.97
CA TRP A 288 3.73 8.58 -2.72
C TRP A 288 4.04 8.60 -1.23
N TRP A 289 5.20 8.07 -0.89
CA TRP A 289 5.78 8.26 0.44
C TRP A 289 6.41 9.65 0.55
N ASP A 290 5.59 10.66 0.81
CA ASP A 290 5.97 12.08 0.76
C ASP A 290 5.70 12.87 2.04
N ALA A 291 5.36 12.14 3.12
CA ALA A 291 5.02 12.67 4.43
C ALA A 291 3.79 13.59 4.42
N SER A 292 2.82 13.31 3.55
CA SER A 292 1.59 14.10 3.39
C SER A 292 0.73 14.16 4.66
N GLN A 293 0.82 13.19 5.56
CA GLN A 293 0.17 13.28 6.87
C GLN A 293 0.65 14.49 7.69
N LEU A 294 1.90 14.91 7.51
CA LEU A 294 2.48 16.06 8.19
C LEU A 294 2.27 17.35 7.38
N TYR A 295 2.48 17.28 6.07
CA TYR A 295 2.53 18.46 5.19
C TYR A 295 1.20 18.79 4.53
N GLU A 296 0.24 17.88 4.56
CA GLU A 296 -1.03 17.93 3.84
C GLU A 296 -0.94 18.00 2.33
N VAL A 297 -2.03 17.56 1.71
CA VAL A 297 -2.20 17.57 0.24
C VAL A 297 -2.97 18.80 -0.22
N ASP A 298 -3.67 19.47 0.69
CA ASP A 298 -4.41 20.71 0.46
C ASP A 298 -3.56 21.94 0.81
N ALA A 299 -3.51 22.91 -0.10
CA ALA A 299 -2.71 24.13 0.06
C ALA A 299 -3.22 25.03 1.21
N THR A 300 -4.53 25.03 1.48
CA THR A 300 -5.11 25.84 2.57
C THR A 300 -4.60 25.33 3.93
N THR A 301 -4.66 24.01 4.13
CA THR A 301 -4.19 23.36 5.35
C THR A 301 -2.67 23.44 5.46
N ASN A 302 -1.93 23.25 4.36
CA ASN A 302 -0.49 23.45 4.32
C ASN A 302 -0.08 24.87 4.75
N ASN A 303 -0.76 25.90 4.25
CA ASN A 303 -0.51 27.28 4.65
C ASN A 303 -0.84 27.53 6.12
N ARG A 304 -1.87 26.85 6.66
CA ARG A 304 -2.25 26.95 8.07
C ARG A 304 -1.17 26.39 8.99
N ILE A 305 -0.50 25.31 8.62
CA ILE A 305 0.53 24.66 9.46
C ILE A 305 1.92 25.29 9.33
N ARG A 306 2.21 26.01 8.24
CA ARG A 306 3.51 26.67 8.02
C ARG A 306 3.63 27.97 8.79
N SER A 307 4.80 28.21 9.36
CA SER A 307 5.15 29.49 10.00
C SER A 307 5.48 30.58 8.98
N LYS A 308 5.87 30.18 7.76
CA LYS A 308 6.37 31.04 6.68
C LYS A 308 7.65 31.81 7.05
N MET A 309 8.39 31.31 8.05
CA MET A 309 9.69 31.81 8.44
C MET A 309 10.69 30.65 8.51
N ASP A 310 11.85 30.83 7.88
CA ASP A 310 12.96 29.87 7.83
C ASP A 310 12.57 28.43 7.47
N GLY A 311 11.53 28.27 6.64
CA GLY A 311 11.00 27.02 6.17
C GLY A 311 10.19 26.23 7.21
N LYS A 312 9.95 26.79 8.41
CA LYS A 312 9.45 26.03 9.56
C LYS A 312 7.94 25.82 9.56
N LEU A 313 7.53 24.76 10.26
CA LEU A 313 6.15 24.49 10.68
C LEU A 313 5.86 25.15 12.03
N LYS A 314 4.60 25.48 12.29
CA LYS A 314 4.15 26.14 13.51
C LYS A 314 4.27 25.22 14.72
N LEU A 315 4.87 25.75 15.79
CA LEU A 315 4.85 25.21 17.13
C LEU A 315 4.51 26.35 18.10
N THR A 316 3.93 26.00 19.24
CA THR A 316 3.80 26.89 20.40
C THR A 316 5.17 27.10 21.07
N ALA A 317 5.26 28.06 22.00
CA ALA A 317 6.49 28.35 22.74
C ALA A 317 7.01 27.15 23.55
N ASP A 318 6.13 26.24 23.98
CA ASP A 318 6.47 24.98 24.67
C ASP A 318 6.76 23.80 23.72
N ASN A 319 7.01 24.07 22.43
CA ASN A 319 7.31 23.06 21.40
C ASN A 319 6.20 22.02 21.19
N ARG A 320 4.94 22.45 21.31
CA ARG A 320 3.76 21.62 21.00
C ARG A 320 3.08 22.11 19.73
N LEU A 321 2.19 21.27 19.19
CA LEU A 321 1.31 21.70 18.12
C LEU A 321 0.29 22.71 18.67
N PRO A 322 0.03 23.82 17.96
CA PRO A 322 -1.09 24.69 18.29
C PRO A 322 -2.40 23.92 18.29
N ILE A 323 -3.37 24.31 19.11
CA ILE A 323 -4.70 23.69 19.13
C ILE A 323 -5.69 24.61 18.39
N ASP A 324 -6.48 24.03 17.50
CA ASP A 324 -7.57 24.71 16.82
C ASP A 324 -8.71 24.95 17.82
N SER A 325 -9.04 26.21 18.08
CA SER A 325 -10.04 26.60 19.08
C SER A 325 -11.46 26.16 18.72
N TYR A 326 -11.74 25.85 17.45
CA TYR A 326 -13.08 25.47 17.01
C TYR A 326 -13.39 23.99 17.27
N ASN A 327 -12.44 23.10 17.00
CA ASN A 327 -12.65 21.64 17.11
C ASN A 327 -11.81 20.96 18.20
N GLY A 328 -10.90 21.68 18.87
CA GLY A 328 -10.03 21.15 19.92
C GLY A 328 -8.93 20.20 19.42
N LEU A 329 -8.74 20.08 18.11
CA LEU A 329 -7.72 19.22 17.51
C LEU A 329 -6.43 20.01 17.26
N PRO A 330 -5.27 19.33 17.22
CA PRO A 330 -4.02 19.97 16.84
C PRO A 330 -4.05 20.55 15.42
N VAL A 331 -3.50 21.75 15.26
CA VAL A 331 -3.19 22.36 13.96
C VAL A 331 -1.96 21.66 13.39
N THR A 332 -2.22 20.61 12.63
CA THR A 332 -1.21 19.83 11.91
C THR A 332 -1.77 19.46 10.54
N GLY A 333 -1.08 18.57 9.82
CA GLY A 333 -1.53 18.09 8.53
C GLY A 333 -2.89 17.39 8.63
N LEU A 334 -2.89 16.09 8.84
CA LEU A 334 -4.10 15.27 8.80
C LEU A 334 -4.57 14.86 10.21
N THR A 335 -5.85 15.10 10.54
CA THR A 335 -6.40 14.95 11.91
C THR A 335 -7.60 14.00 12.03
N ILE A 336 -7.95 13.26 10.98
CA ILE A 336 -9.05 12.28 11.04
C ILE A 336 -8.69 11.07 11.91
N ASN A 337 -9.67 10.48 12.60
CA ASN A 337 -9.49 9.29 13.48
C ASN A 337 -8.32 9.45 14.49
N TRP A 338 -8.27 10.62 15.13
CA TRP A 338 -7.18 11.07 15.98
C TRP A 338 -7.12 10.35 17.33
N TRP A 339 -5.90 10.16 17.85
CA TRP A 339 -5.64 9.73 19.24
C TRP A 339 -4.25 10.19 19.68
N VAL A 340 -3.92 10.03 20.97
CA VAL A 340 -2.68 10.56 21.57
C VAL A 340 -1.40 10.06 20.88
N GLY A 341 -1.37 8.81 20.42
CA GLY A 341 -0.21 8.24 19.71
C GLY A 341 0.11 8.99 18.41
N LEU A 342 -0.91 9.35 17.62
CA LEU A 342 -0.74 10.21 16.45
C LEU A 342 -0.25 11.60 16.83
N GLY A 343 -0.82 12.19 17.89
CA GLY A 343 -0.38 13.49 18.39
C GLY A 343 1.11 13.54 18.71
N MET A 344 1.63 12.49 19.34
CA MET A 344 3.07 12.38 19.62
C MET A 344 3.92 12.36 18.34
N PHE A 345 3.49 11.60 17.33
CA PHE A 345 4.23 11.53 16.06
C PHE A 345 4.18 12.84 15.27
N HIS A 346 3.03 13.51 15.21
CA HIS A 346 2.97 14.82 14.56
C HIS A 346 3.84 15.85 15.29
N ILE A 347 3.86 15.87 16.64
CA ILE A 347 4.74 16.78 17.40
C ILE A 347 6.22 16.49 17.09
N ILE A 348 6.67 15.24 17.21
CA ILE A 348 8.09 14.91 17.05
C ILE A 348 8.57 15.20 15.62
N TRP A 349 7.75 14.90 14.61
CA TRP A 349 8.12 15.14 13.22
C TRP A 349 8.03 16.61 12.81
N THR A 350 7.13 17.41 13.42
CA THR A 350 7.16 18.87 13.29
C THR A 350 8.45 19.45 13.89
N ARG A 351 8.86 18.96 15.07
CA ARG A 351 10.12 19.39 15.71
C ARG A 351 11.34 18.99 14.88
N GLU A 352 11.37 17.77 14.35
CA GLU A 352 12.45 17.27 13.50
C GLU A 352 12.54 18.08 12.21
N HIS A 353 11.41 18.40 11.57
CA HIS A 353 11.38 19.28 10.40
C HIS A 353 12.01 20.65 10.72
N ASN A 354 11.59 21.28 11.82
CA ASN A 354 12.11 22.59 12.22
C ASN A 354 13.61 22.55 12.54
N TYR A 355 14.07 21.48 13.19
CA TYR A 355 15.50 21.25 13.45
C TYR A 355 16.31 21.10 12.15
N VAL A 356 15.79 20.36 11.17
CA VAL A 356 16.40 20.25 9.84
C VAL A 356 16.45 21.61 9.14
N CYS A 357 15.39 22.41 9.21
CA CYS A 357 15.38 23.78 8.69
C CYS A 357 16.46 24.65 9.33
N ASP A 358 16.64 24.58 10.65
CA ASP A 358 17.72 25.30 11.35
C ASP A 358 19.11 24.90 10.87
N MET A 359 19.37 23.59 10.74
CA MET A 359 20.64 23.09 10.20
C MET A 359 20.88 23.53 8.75
N LEU A 360 19.83 23.52 7.92
CA LEU A 360 19.92 23.95 6.53
C LEU A 360 20.19 25.45 6.43
N LYS A 361 19.52 26.28 7.23
CA LYS A 361 19.72 27.74 7.27
C LYS A 361 21.12 28.10 7.75
N GLN A 362 21.62 27.43 8.78
CA GLN A 362 22.97 27.66 9.28
C GLN A 362 24.04 27.41 8.20
N ARG A 363 23.87 26.35 7.41
CA ARG A 363 24.81 26.00 6.32
C ARG A 363 24.58 26.80 5.04
N ASN A 364 23.35 27.28 4.83
CA ASN A 364 22.95 28.02 3.65
C ASN A 364 22.21 29.31 4.05
N PRO A 365 22.90 30.34 4.57
CA PRO A 365 22.25 31.52 5.16
C PRO A 365 21.38 32.31 4.18
N THR A 366 21.66 32.21 2.87
CA THR A 366 20.96 32.91 1.80
C THR A 366 19.70 32.20 1.31
N TRP A 367 19.43 30.96 1.76
CA TRP A 367 18.21 30.26 1.36
C TRP A 367 16.98 30.91 2.01
N ASP A 368 15.93 31.03 1.20
CA ASP A 368 14.63 31.55 1.60
C ASP A 368 13.74 30.48 2.26
N ASP A 369 12.56 30.90 2.74
CA ASP A 369 11.60 30.05 3.43
C ASP A 369 11.16 28.85 2.58
N GLU A 370 10.79 29.06 1.31
CA GLU A 370 10.31 28.00 0.43
C GLU A 370 11.41 26.98 0.14
N LYS A 371 12.65 27.43 -0.13
CA LYS A 371 13.77 26.53 -0.41
C LYS A 371 14.10 25.66 0.80
N LEU A 372 14.10 26.25 2.00
CA LEU A 372 14.32 25.52 3.25
C LEU A 372 13.20 24.50 3.48
N TYR A 373 11.95 24.94 3.37
CA TYR A 373 10.77 24.09 3.58
C TYR A 373 10.77 22.87 2.66
N HIS A 374 10.94 23.07 1.35
CA HIS A 374 10.91 21.97 0.38
C HIS A 374 12.10 21.03 0.54
N THR A 375 13.28 21.54 0.89
CA THR A 375 14.46 20.71 1.14
C THR A 375 14.30 19.90 2.43
N ALA A 376 13.81 20.50 3.51
CA ALA A 376 13.52 19.81 4.76
C ALA A 376 12.44 18.74 4.56
N ARG A 377 11.37 19.04 3.82
CA ARG A 377 10.33 18.05 3.47
C ARG A 377 10.90 16.83 2.74
N LEU A 378 11.82 17.03 1.79
CA LEU A 378 12.50 15.91 1.11
C LEU A 378 13.29 15.04 2.07
N ILE A 379 14.06 15.66 2.97
CA ILE A 379 14.87 14.96 3.98
C ILE A 379 13.95 14.16 4.90
N ILE A 380 12.91 14.80 5.46
CA ILE A 380 11.96 14.17 6.40
C ILE A 380 11.26 12.98 5.75
N GLY A 381 10.76 13.11 4.52
CA GLY A 381 10.16 11.99 3.80
C GLY A 381 11.13 10.81 3.63
N GLY A 382 12.40 11.10 3.32
CA GLY A 382 13.45 10.08 3.25
C GLY A 382 13.76 9.41 4.60
N VAL A 383 13.83 10.17 5.69
CA VAL A 383 14.09 9.64 7.03
C VAL A 383 12.92 8.77 7.51
N ILE A 384 11.67 9.22 7.31
CA ILE A 384 10.47 8.45 7.63
C ILE A 384 10.49 7.10 6.88
N ALA A 385 10.73 7.13 5.57
CA ALA A 385 10.84 5.92 4.76
C ALA A 385 11.94 4.97 5.25
N LYS A 386 13.08 5.54 5.69
CA LYS A 386 14.21 4.78 6.22
C LYS A 386 13.86 4.07 7.52
N ILE A 387 13.30 4.79 8.49
CA ILE A 387 12.91 4.24 9.80
C ILE A 387 11.87 3.14 9.61
N HIS A 388 10.87 3.38 8.77
CA HIS A 388 9.86 2.36 8.52
C HIS A 388 10.49 1.08 7.93
N THR A 389 11.37 1.23 6.93
CA THR A 389 12.02 0.10 6.25
C THR A 389 12.99 -0.65 7.16
N LEU A 390 13.82 0.05 7.94
CA LEU A 390 14.96 -0.53 8.65
C LEU A 390 14.74 -0.78 10.13
N GLU A 391 13.70 -0.20 10.72
CA GLU A 391 13.43 -0.29 12.16
C GLU A 391 12.02 -0.81 12.43
N TRP A 392 10.98 -0.15 11.91
CA TRP A 392 9.59 -0.55 12.18
C TRP A 392 9.26 -1.94 11.60
N THR A 393 9.53 -2.17 10.31
CA THR A 393 9.19 -3.45 9.68
C THR A 393 10.00 -4.63 10.26
N PRO A 394 11.31 -4.51 10.55
CA PRO A 394 12.05 -5.55 11.27
C PRO A 394 11.56 -5.80 12.69
N ALA A 395 11.04 -4.77 13.39
CA ALA A 395 10.50 -4.92 14.73
C ALA A 395 9.18 -5.70 14.74
N ILE A 396 8.31 -5.52 13.74
CA ILE A 396 7.05 -6.27 13.63
C ILE A 396 7.24 -7.65 12.99
N LEU A 397 8.19 -7.79 12.05
CA LEU A 397 8.56 -9.04 11.40
C LEU A 397 9.94 -9.50 11.90
N GLN A 398 10.01 -10.01 13.13
CA GLN A 398 11.25 -10.39 13.83
C GLN A 398 11.92 -11.63 13.25
N ASN A 399 12.35 -11.51 12.00
CA ASN A 399 13.01 -12.54 11.24
C ASN A 399 14.30 -11.93 10.65
N LYS A 400 15.42 -12.60 10.91
CA LYS A 400 16.76 -12.14 10.49
C LYS A 400 16.86 -11.98 8.97
N LEU A 401 16.21 -12.84 8.20
CA LEU A 401 16.23 -12.80 6.74
C LEU A 401 15.36 -11.67 6.20
N VAL A 402 14.19 -11.43 6.80
CA VAL A 402 13.37 -10.25 6.47
C VAL A 402 14.17 -8.97 6.74
N SER A 403 14.83 -8.89 7.88
CA SER A 403 15.69 -7.76 8.25
C SER A 403 16.84 -7.57 7.25
N LEU A 404 17.47 -8.67 6.81
CA LEU A 404 18.51 -8.65 5.79
C LEU A 404 17.95 -8.16 4.44
N GLY A 405 16.78 -8.67 4.03
CA GLY A 405 16.11 -8.26 2.79
C GLY A 405 15.75 -6.77 2.77
N LEU A 406 15.22 -6.25 3.88
CA LEU A 406 14.90 -4.82 4.02
C LEU A 406 16.16 -3.94 4.03
N ARG A 407 17.22 -4.38 4.70
CA ARG A 407 18.54 -3.73 4.62
C ARG A 407 19.09 -3.75 3.20
N SER A 408 18.88 -4.84 2.47
CA SER A 408 19.28 -4.98 1.07
C SER A 408 18.48 -4.06 0.16
N ASN A 409 17.17 -3.90 0.40
CA ASN A 409 16.35 -2.92 -0.30
C ASN A 409 16.90 -1.49 -0.10
N TRP A 410 17.24 -1.15 1.15
CA TRP A 410 17.71 0.20 1.45
C TRP A 410 19.14 0.43 0.99
N TYR A 411 20.11 -0.34 1.47
CA TYR A 411 21.55 -0.10 1.24
C TYR A 411 22.11 -0.78 -0.01
N GLY A 412 21.35 -1.69 -0.61
CA GLY A 412 21.89 -2.67 -1.54
C GLY A 412 22.52 -3.84 -0.79
N VAL A 413 22.82 -4.89 -1.54
CA VAL A 413 23.52 -6.07 -1.06
C VAL A 413 25.01 -5.84 -1.27
N SER A 414 25.81 -5.94 -0.21
CA SER A 414 27.22 -6.29 -0.34
C SER A 414 27.28 -7.74 -0.83
N LEU A 415 27.23 -7.98 -2.13
CA LEU A 415 27.17 -9.35 -2.68
C LEU A 415 28.42 -10.18 -2.37
N MET A 416 29.52 -9.55 -1.94
CA MET A 416 30.71 -10.26 -1.47
C MET A 416 30.46 -10.97 -0.13
N GLU A 417 29.69 -10.38 0.78
CA GLU A 417 29.20 -11.07 1.97
C GLU A 417 28.13 -12.10 1.59
N PHE A 418 27.28 -11.77 0.60
CA PHE A 418 26.15 -12.61 0.23
C PHE A 418 26.58 -13.93 -0.43
N ALA A 419 27.62 -13.90 -1.26
CA ALA A 419 28.09 -15.06 -2.01
C ALA A 419 29.27 -15.81 -1.34
N LYS A 420 29.64 -15.48 -0.09
CA LYS A 420 30.88 -15.98 0.56
C LYS A 420 32.10 -15.94 -0.39
N GLY A 421 32.24 -14.88 -1.20
CA GLY A 421 33.31 -14.76 -2.18
C GLY A 421 33.08 -15.43 -3.55
N ASN A 422 31.91 -16.01 -3.84
CA ASN A 422 31.59 -16.52 -5.18
C ASN A 422 31.13 -15.40 -6.13
N SER A 423 32.08 -14.86 -6.89
CA SER A 423 31.88 -13.73 -7.81
C SER A 423 30.90 -14.01 -8.95
N THR A 424 30.68 -15.26 -9.34
CA THR A 424 29.74 -15.63 -10.41
C THR A 424 28.30 -15.58 -9.94
N LEU A 425 28.00 -16.13 -8.75
CA LEU A 425 26.66 -16.07 -8.16
C LEU A 425 26.28 -14.63 -7.81
N ALA A 426 27.24 -13.84 -7.32
CA ALA A 426 27.07 -12.41 -7.10
C ALA A 426 26.65 -11.67 -8.39
N LYS A 427 27.35 -11.89 -9.50
CA LYS A 427 27.02 -11.28 -10.80
C LYS A 427 25.63 -11.67 -11.31
N ILE A 428 25.25 -12.94 -11.19
CA ILE A 428 23.92 -13.40 -11.61
C ILE A 428 22.82 -12.70 -10.79
N LEU A 429 22.99 -12.57 -9.48
CA LEU A 429 22.00 -11.93 -8.60
C LEU A 429 21.90 -10.41 -8.83
N THR A 430 23.00 -9.73 -9.16
CA THR A 430 22.97 -8.29 -9.54
C THR A 430 22.27 -8.05 -10.85
N ASP A 431 22.45 -8.93 -11.83
CA ASP A 431 21.90 -8.76 -13.17
C ASP A 431 20.38 -9.02 -13.19
N ILE A 432 19.89 -9.90 -12.31
CA ILE A 432 18.45 -10.21 -12.18
C ILE A 432 17.69 -9.09 -11.45
N ILE A 433 18.29 -8.44 -10.44
CA ILE A 433 17.66 -7.31 -9.74
C ILE A 433 18.67 -6.17 -9.58
N PRO A 434 18.66 -5.18 -10.50
CA PRO A 434 19.59 -4.04 -10.46
C PRO A 434 19.51 -3.19 -9.17
N THR A 435 18.35 -3.19 -8.49
CA THR A 435 18.17 -2.53 -7.19
C THR A 435 18.89 -3.24 -6.05
N LEU A 436 19.19 -4.55 -6.16
CA LEU A 436 20.00 -5.27 -5.16
C LEU A 436 21.46 -4.81 -5.17
N ALA A 437 21.99 -4.30 -6.28
CA ALA A 437 23.40 -3.92 -6.33
C ALA A 437 23.70 -2.60 -5.59
N ASN A 438 22.77 -1.64 -5.61
CA ASN A 438 23.05 -0.28 -5.13
C ASN A 438 22.01 0.28 -4.13
N GLY A 439 20.95 -0.46 -3.83
CA GLY A 439 19.88 -0.03 -2.93
C GLY A 439 19.10 1.20 -3.41
N ILE A 440 18.27 1.74 -2.54
CA ILE A 440 17.49 2.97 -2.80
C ILE A 440 18.40 4.20 -3.01
N PRO A 441 19.46 4.47 -2.22
CA PRO A 441 20.38 5.58 -2.47
C PRO A 441 21.04 5.49 -3.85
N GLY A 442 21.39 4.29 -4.29
CA GLY A 442 21.98 4.08 -5.61
C GLY A 442 21.01 4.08 -6.79
N SER A 443 19.71 4.26 -6.53
CA SER A 443 18.69 4.53 -7.55
C SER A 443 18.39 6.02 -7.72
N VAL A 444 18.93 6.89 -6.85
CA VAL A 444 18.76 8.34 -6.95
C VAL A 444 19.30 8.83 -8.30
N GLY A 445 18.47 9.58 -9.03
CA GLY A 445 18.79 10.11 -10.36
C GLY A 445 18.65 9.11 -11.51
N LYS A 446 18.35 7.83 -11.24
CA LYS A 446 18.08 6.83 -12.28
C LYS A 446 16.59 6.81 -12.67
N PRO A 447 16.24 6.30 -13.87
CA PRO A 447 14.86 6.08 -14.24
C PRO A 447 14.13 5.20 -13.22
N LYS A 448 12.88 5.56 -12.92
CA LYS A 448 12.02 4.76 -12.04
C LYS A 448 11.65 3.46 -12.74
N ASN A 449 11.76 2.32 -12.06
CA ASN A 449 11.25 1.05 -12.56
C ASN A 449 9.85 0.81 -11.98
N MET A 450 8.82 1.06 -12.79
CA MET A 450 7.42 0.82 -12.41
C MET A 450 6.82 -0.44 -13.07
N ARG A 451 7.64 -1.27 -13.73
CA ARG A 451 7.19 -2.51 -14.41
C ARG A 451 6.00 -2.28 -15.37
N ASP A 452 6.03 -1.17 -16.10
CA ASP A 452 5.00 -0.75 -17.07
C ASP A 452 3.59 -0.58 -16.49
N VAL A 453 3.46 -0.44 -15.17
CA VAL A 453 2.18 -0.16 -14.47
C VAL A 453 2.32 1.16 -13.71
N PRO A 454 1.44 2.15 -13.96
CA PRO A 454 1.46 3.41 -13.21
C PRO A 454 1.41 3.18 -11.69
N TYR A 455 2.30 3.84 -10.95
CA TYR A 455 2.37 3.69 -9.50
C TYR A 455 1.06 4.10 -8.79
N SER A 456 0.53 3.17 -8.02
CA SER A 456 -0.56 3.40 -7.08
C SER A 456 -0.46 2.40 -5.93
N ILE A 457 -0.93 2.81 -4.76
CA ILE A 457 -1.30 1.89 -3.69
C ILE A 457 -2.55 1.13 -4.14
N THR A 458 -2.63 -0.14 -3.76
CA THR A 458 -3.72 -1.02 -4.16
C THR A 458 -4.76 -1.15 -3.06
N GLN A 459 -5.98 -1.49 -3.43
CA GLN A 459 -7.02 -1.84 -2.45
C GLN A 459 -6.66 -3.09 -1.63
N ASP A 460 -5.92 -4.01 -2.24
CA ASP A 460 -5.38 -5.20 -1.57
C ASP A 460 -4.39 -4.80 -0.46
N PHE A 461 -3.55 -3.79 -0.70
CA PHE A 461 -2.67 -3.22 0.32
C PHE A 461 -3.47 -2.63 1.49
N ILE A 462 -4.56 -1.92 1.22
CA ILE A 462 -5.46 -1.40 2.28
C ILE A 462 -6.00 -2.54 3.13
N ALA A 463 -6.40 -3.66 2.52
CA ALA A 463 -6.98 -4.79 3.22
C ALA A 463 -5.99 -5.44 4.21
N VAL A 464 -4.74 -5.64 3.80
CA VAL A 464 -3.71 -6.28 4.65
C VAL A 464 -3.15 -5.36 5.74
N TYR A 465 -3.38 -4.04 5.65
CA TYR A 465 -2.97 -3.06 6.67
C TYR A 465 -4.07 -2.74 7.70
N ARG A 466 -5.16 -3.51 7.77
CA ARG A 466 -6.22 -3.38 8.80
C ARG A 466 -5.77 -3.94 10.16
N LEU A 467 -4.75 -3.34 10.75
CA LEU A 467 -4.06 -3.79 11.97
C LEU A 467 -4.64 -3.20 13.27
N HIS A 468 -5.95 -2.93 13.32
CA HIS A 468 -6.62 -2.36 14.50
C HIS A 468 -6.40 -3.13 15.82
N PRO A 469 -6.26 -4.48 15.84
CA PRO A 469 -5.97 -5.21 17.07
C PRO A 469 -4.66 -4.85 17.77
N LEU A 470 -3.77 -4.06 17.14
CA LEU A 470 -2.57 -3.52 17.80
C LEU A 470 -2.88 -2.55 18.95
N MET A 471 -4.10 -2.01 19.01
CA MET A 471 -4.50 -1.06 20.04
C MET A 471 -4.86 -1.76 21.37
N PRO A 472 -4.25 -1.40 22.52
CA PRO A 472 -4.63 -1.92 23.82
C PRO A 472 -5.92 -1.26 24.32
N ASP A 473 -6.58 -1.87 25.31
CA ASP A 473 -7.79 -1.32 25.93
C ASP A 473 -7.50 -0.19 26.93
N SER A 474 -6.28 -0.18 27.49
CA SER A 474 -5.84 0.82 28.45
C SER A 474 -4.36 1.16 28.27
N PHE A 475 -3.97 2.35 28.73
CA PHE A 475 -2.60 2.83 28.69
C PHE A 475 -2.05 2.96 30.11
N GLN A 476 -0.88 2.39 30.36
CA GLN A 476 -0.14 2.66 31.59
C GLN A 476 0.61 3.97 31.45
N ILE A 477 0.11 5.03 32.09
CA ILE A 477 0.80 6.31 32.15
C ILE A 477 1.84 6.26 33.27
N ARG A 478 3.10 6.53 32.91
CA ARG A 478 4.24 6.54 33.84
C ARG A 478 4.71 7.98 34.05
N ASN A 479 5.18 8.27 35.26
CA ASN A 479 5.91 9.50 35.53
C ASN A 479 7.29 9.38 34.86
N HIS A 480 7.76 10.44 34.20
CA HIS A 480 9.06 10.45 33.54
C HIS A 480 10.22 10.77 34.49
N LEU A 481 9.91 11.23 35.70
CA LEU A 481 10.87 11.60 36.75
C LEU A 481 11.15 10.49 37.75
N THR A 482 10.30 9.47 37.81
CA THR A 482 10.38 8.32 38.74
C THR A 482 10.24 7.05 37.94
#